data_AF-A0A7V6Z376-F1
#
_entry.id   AF-A0A7V6Z376-F1
#
_cell.length_a   1.000
_cell.length_b   1.000
_cell.length_c   1.000
_cell.angle_alpha   90.00
_cell.angle_beta   90.00
_cell.angle_gamma   90.00
#
_symmetry.space_group_name_H-M   'P 1'
#
loop_
_entity.id
_entity.type
_entity.pdbx_description
1 polymer ?
#
loop_
_entity_poly.entity_id
_entity_poly.type
_entity_poly.pdbx_seq_one_letter_code
_entity_poly.pdbx_strand_id
1 'polypeptide(L)'
;MSEFKFACPVCGQHLSADSGSTGLQIECPTCFQPILVPRPPAPGSKYILSATQPIKPHLPSAPAPAPPAPARKRGILATAAYAVALAIVVAGGFLGFKTLRSHLRSQEPSARPSGWTMDLHGKLFPNRMASGAINGRPFVCERAVLQGGLLTLREGQIGIPGLAVTIALFARQPEELGGRSFHIATNDTGAPHVVLRWTNDQGHQMTRTFAGGYAMKLQFGKPTPTGMPAKIYLCLPDEEHSFVAGSFNAELRRVSAPRPRSPDRNS
;
A
#
# COMPACT_ATOMS: atom_id res chain seq x y z
N MET A 1 -21.85 -30.64 10.39
CA MET A 1 -21.36 -29.85 9.23
C MET A 1 -19.93 -30.27 8.99
N SER A 2 -19.57 -30.70 7.78
CA SER A 2 -18.24 -31.27 7.49
C SER A 2 -17.24 -30.17 7.15
N GLU A 3 -16.23 -30.02 8.01
CA GLU A 3 -15.08 -29.13 7.81
C GLU A 3 -14.05 -29.82 6.90
N PHE A 4 -13.46 -29.08 5.95
CA PHE A 4 -12.37 -29.57 5.11
C PHE A 4 -11.22 -28.55 5.03
N LYS A 5 -10.01 -29.05 4.78
CA LYS A 5 -8.77 -28.26 4.75
C LYS A 5 -8.26 -28.11 3.33
N PHE A 6 -7.78 -26.93 2.98
CA PHE A 6 -7.20 -26.62 1.67
C PHE A 6 -6.07 -25.60 1.82
N ALA A 7 -5.21 -25.47 0.80
CA ALA A 7 -4.09 -24.53 0.83
C ALA A 7 -4.44 -23.22 0.11
N CYS A 8 -4.11 -22.09 0.73
CA CYS A 8 -4.16 -20.78 0.09
C CYS A 8 -3.16 -20.76 -1.07
N PRO A 9 -3.58 -20.41 -2.29
CA PRO A 9 -2.69 -20.43 -3.46
C PRO A 9 -1.71 -19.26 -3.52
N VAL A 10 -1.93 -18.23 -2.70
CA VAL A 10 -1.07 -17.05 -2.66
C VAL A 10 0.12 -17.24 -1.71
N CYS A 11 -0.09 -17.92 -0.58
CA CYS A 11 0.95 -18.05 0.46
C CYS A 11 1.17 -19.48 0.96
N GLY A 12 0.44 -20.47 0.45
CA GLY A 12 0.53 -21.86 0.87
C GLY A 12 -0.12 -22.16 2.23
N GLN A 13 -0.71 -21.18 2.90
CA GLN A 13 -1.32 -21.38 4.22
C GLN A 13 -2.45 -22.42 4.17
N HIS A 14 -2.43 -23.41 5.05
CA HIS A 14 -3.54 -24.34 5.23
C HIS A 14 -4.70 -23.67 5.98
N LEU A 15 -5.88 -23.66 5.36
CA LEU A 15 -7.11 -23.07 5.86
C LEU A 15 -8.19 -24.14 5.95
N SER A 16 -9.06 -24.03 6.94
CA SER A 16 -10.25 -24.86 7.06
C SER A 16 -11.49 -24.05 6.69
N ALA A 17 -12.41 -24.68 5.96
CA ALA A 17 -13.72 -24.11 5.69
C ALA A 17 -14.83 -25.18 5.78
N ASP A 18 -16.05 -24.73 6.07
CA ASP A 18 -17.22 -25.60 6.12
C ASP A 18 -17.71 -25.92 4.70
N SER A 19 -18.26 -27.11 4.51
CA SER A 19 -18.82 -27.53 3.21
C SER A 19 -19.87 -26.56 2.65
N GLY A 20 -20.61 -25.85 3.52
CA GLY A 20 -21.59 -24.82 3.14
C GLY A 20 -20.99 -23.49 2.67
N SER A 21 -19.69 -23.27 2.88
CA SER A 21 -18.99 -22.05 2.46
C SER A 21 -18.28 -22.18 1.10
N THR A 22 -18.52 -23.30 0.39
CA THR A 22 -18.00 -23.55 -0.96
C THR A 22 -18.40 -22.43 -1.92
N GLY A 23 -17.43 -21.88 -2.66
CA GLY A 23 -17.65 -20.79 -3.61
C GLY A 23 -17.79 -19.40 -2.99
N LEU A 24 -17.78 -19.28 -1.65
CA LEU A 24 -17.68 -17.98 -0.99
C LEU A 24 -16.25 -17.47 -0.99
N GLN A 25 -16.13 -16.14 -1.01
CA GLN A 25 -14.87 -15.42 -0.93
C GLN A 25 -14.52 -15.17 0.54
N ILE A 26 -13.44 -15.79 1.02
CA ILE A 26 -12.91 -15.58 2.37
C ILE A 26 -11.53 -14.93 2.30
N GLU A 27 -11.16 -14.17 3.32
CA GLU A 27 -9.83 -13.56 3.39
C GLU A 27 -8.84 -14.50 4.05
N CYS A 28 -7.71 -14.75 3.40
CA CYS A 28 -6.64 -15.54 4.01
C CYS A 28 -5.99 -14.76 5.17
N PRO A 29 -5.90 -15.32 6.39
CA PRO A 29 -5.30 -14.64 7.55
C PRO A 29 -3.79 -14.40 7.43
N THR A 30 -3.10 -15.09 6.51
CA THR A 30 -1.65 -14.99 6.34
C THR A 30 -1.27 -13.97 5.27
N CYS A 31 -1.94 -13.99 4.12
CA CYS A 31 -1.61 -13.10 2.99
C CYS A 31 -2.65 -12.02 2.70
N PHE A 32 -3.78 -12.02 3.43
CA PHE A 32 -4.88 -11.05 3.31
C PHE A 32 -5.43 -10.87 1.89
N GLN A 33 -5.23 -11.87 1.03
CA GLN A 33 -5.85 -11.91 -0.28
C GLN A 33 -7.20 -12.62 -0.18
N PRO A 34 -8.23 -12.12 -0.89
CA PRO A 34 -9.48 -12.84 -1.01
C PRO A 34 -9.26 -14.13 -1.81
N ILE A 35 -9.71 -15.25 -1.26
CA ILE A 35 -9.63 -16.56 -1.90
C ILE A 35 -11.03 -17.19 -1.97
N LEU A 36 -11.28 -17.94 -3.04
CA LEU A 36 -12.51 -18.71 -3.20
C LEU A 36 -12.35 -20.07 -2.55
N VAL A 37 -13.29 -20.43 -1.69
CA VAL A 37 -13.30 -21.75 -1.03
C VAL A 37 -13.59 -22.83 -2.07
N PRO A 38 -12.64 -23.75 -2.36
CA PRO A 38 -12.83 -24.77 -3.38
C PRO A 38 -13.87 -25.81 -2.94
N ARG A 39 -14.50 -26.48 -3.90
CA ARG A 39 -15.48 -27.53 -3.59
C ARG A 39 -14.77 -28.71 -2.90
N PRO A 40 -15.26 -29.19 -1.74
CA PRO A 40 -14.66 -30.35 -1.08
C PRO A 40 -14.73 -31.59 -1.98
N PRO A 41 -13.64 -32.39 -2.07
CA PRO A 41 -13.67 -33.66 -2.79
C PRO A 41 -14.58 -34.68 -2.09
N ALA A 42 -15.11 -35.63 -2.85
CA ALA A 42 -15.85 -36.76 -2.29
C ALA A 42 -14.97 -37.52 -1.26
N PRO A 43 -15.57 -38.07 -0.19
CA PRO A 43 -14.82 -38.68 0.91
C PRO A 43 -13.97 -39.86 0.40
N GLY A 44 -12.63 -39.72 0.46
CA GLY A 44 -11.72 -40.82 0.15
C GLY A 44 -10.35 -40.46 -0.45
N SER A 45 -10.02 -39.21 -0.75
CA SER A 45 -8.71 -38.88 -1.34
C SER A 45 -7.91 -37.85 -0.53
N LYS A 46 -6.67 -38.25 -0.16
CA LYS A 46 -5.66 -37.42 0.50
C LYS A 46 -4.91 -36.59 -0.56
N TYR A 47 -5.48 -35.49 -1.04
CA TYR A 47 -4.72 -34.53 -1.85
C TYR A 47 -5.02 -33.09 -1.42
N ILE A 48 -3.94 -32.33 -1.20
CA ILE A 48 -3.98 -30.91 -0.88
C ILE A 48 -4.30 -30.16 -2.18
N LEU A 49 -5.49 -29.58 -2.27
CA LEU A 49 -5.89 -28.76 -3.41
C LEU A 49 -5.37 -27.33 -3.22
N SER A 50 -4.55 -26.87 -4.17
CA SER A 50 -4.24 -25.45 -4.38
C SER A 50 -5.43 -24.76 -5.04
N ALA A 51 -5.92 -23.66 -4.48
CA ALA A 51 -7.02 -22.93 -5.09
C ALA A 51 -6.59 -22.19 -6.37
N THR A 52 -7.49 -22.07 -7.34
CA THR A 52 -7.22 -21.36 -8.61
C THR A 52 -7.68 -19.90 -8.51
N GLN A 53 -6.89 -18.96 -9.04
CA GLN A 53 -7.26 -17.55 -9.12
C GLN A 53 -8.47 -17.33 -10.05
N PRO A 54 -9.34 -16.33 -9.78
CA PRO A 54 -10.41 -15.97 -10.69
C PRO A 54 -9.84 -15.42 -12.00
N ILE A 55 -10.23 -16.06 -13.10
CA ILE A 55 -9.98 -15.57 -14.45
C ILE A 55 -10.60 -14.17 -14.58
N LYS A 56 -9.77 -13.22 -15.04
CA LYS A 56 -10.13 -11.86 -15.45
C LYS A 56 -11.44 -11.90 -16.28
N PRO A 57 -12.46 -11.08 -15.98
CA PRO A 57 -13.69 -11.07 -16.78
C PRO A 57 -13.34 -10.81 -18.24
N HIS A 58 -13.59 -11.81 -19.08
CA HIS A 58 -13.57 -11.63 -20.52
C HIS A 58 -14.74 -10.69 -20.82
N LEU A 59 -14.45 -9.45 -21.22
CA LEU A 59 -15.50 -8.57 -21.72
C LEU A 59 -16.17 -9.30 -22.90
N PRO A 60 -17.51 -9.35 -22.95
CA PRO A 60 -18.21 -9.87 -24.11
C PRO A 60 -17.82 -9.04 -25.33
N SER A 61 -17.35 -9.69 -26.39
CA SER A 61 -17.19 -9.07 -27.71
C SER A 61 -18.52 -8.43 -28.09
N ALA A 62 -18.48 -7.13 -28.37
CA ALA A 62 -19.63 -6.41 -28.91
C ALA A 62 -20.09 -7.09 -30.21
N PRO A 63 -21.41 -7.21 -30.44
CA PRO A 63 -21.92 -7.77 -31.69
C PRO A 63 -21.51 -6.87 -32.87
N ALA A 64 -21.13 -7.53 -33.96
CA ALA A 64 -20.69 -6.90 -35.19
C ALA A 64 -21.74 -5.86 -35.68
N PRO A 65 -21.32 -4.64 -36.05
CA PRO A 65 -22.23 -3.68 -36.67
C PRO A 65 -22.64 -4.17 -38.07
N ALA A 66 -23.94 -4.13 -38.33
CA ALA A 66 -24.56 -4.41 -39.63
C ALA A 66 -23.99 -3.48 -40.74
N PRO A 67 -24.04 -3.90 -42.02
CA PRO A 67 -23.46 -3.15 -43.12
C PRO A 67 -24.17 -1.79 -43.33
N PRO A 68 -23.43 -0.72 -43.65
CA PRO A 68 -24.01 0.59 -43.91
C PRO A 68 -24.69 0.67 -45.29
N ALA A 69 -25.86 1.31 -45.31
CA ALA A 69 -26.63 1.68 -46.50
C ALA A 69 -25.89 2.71 -47.39
N PRO A 70 -26.22 2.82 -48.70
CA PRO A 70 -25.37 3.50 -49.67
C PRO A 70 -25.34 5.03 -49.56
N ALA A 71 -24.16 5.56 -49.89
CA ALA A 71 -23.77 6.96 -49.80
C ALA A 71 -24.53 7.89 -50.76
N ARG A 72 -25.04 9.01 -50.22
CA ARG A 72 -25.52 10.16 -51.00
C ARG A 72 -24.42 11.23 -51.04
N LYS A 73 -23.79 11.40 -52.22
CA LYS A 73 -22.76 12.40 -52.49
C LYS A 73 -23.33 13.81 -52.40
N ARG A 74 -22.69 14.73 -51.65
CA ARG A 74 -22.71 16.19 -51.88
C ARG A 74 -21.63 16.90 -51.03
N GLY A 75 -20.77 17.67 -51.71
CA GLY A 75 -20.06 18.82 -51.16
C GLY A 75 -18.69 18.58 -50.51
N ILE A 76 -17.71 18.06 -51.27
CA ILE A 76 -16.29 18.07 -50.88
C ILE A 76 -15.76 19.47 -51.17
N LEU A 77 -15.34 20.23 -50.14
CA LEU A 77 -14.28 21.25 -50.19
C LEU A 77 -14.10 22.00 -48.84
N ALA A 78 -15.05 21.94 -47.91
CA ALA A 78 -14.96 22.68 -46.63
C ALA A 78 -14.49 21.85 -45.40
N THR A 79 -14.39 20.53 -45.51
CA THR A 79 -14.11 19.64 -44.34
C THR A 79 -12.65 19.25 -44.16
N ALA A 80 -11.83 19.28 -45.22
CA ALA A 80 -10.43 18.87 -45.16
C ALA A 80 -9.56 19.85 -44.35
N ALA A 81 -9.81 21.15 -44.47
CA ALA A 81 -9.05 22.17 -43.74
C ALA A 81 -9.31 22.11 -42.23
N TYR A 82 -10.56 21.86 -41.82
CA TYR A 82 -10.92 21.78 -40.39
C TYR A 82 -10.39 20.49 -39.75
N ALA A 83 -10.45 19.36 -40.46
CA ALA A 83 -9.89 18.10 -39.96
C ALA A 83 -8.36 18.15 -39.80
N VAL A 84 -7.65 18.80 -40.73
CA VAL A 84 -6.20 18.99 -40.64
C VAL A 84 -5.83 19.98 -39.53
N ALA A 85 -6.56 21.10 -39.38
CA ALA A 85 -6.34 22.04 -38.29
C ALA A 85 -6.58 21.42 -36.91
N LEU A 86 -7.64 20.62 -36.76
CA LEU A 86 -7.95 19.95 -35.50
C LEU A 86 -6.94 18.83 -35.19
N ALA A 87 -6.46 18.11 -36.21
CA ALA A 87 -5.38 17.13 -36.06
C ALA A 87 -4.05 17.79 -35.65
N ILE A 88 -3.72 18.97 -36.17
CA ILE A 88 -2.50 19.71 -35.80
C ILE A 88 -2.58 20.23 -34.36
N VAL A 89 -3.74 20.71 -33.90
CA VAL A 89 -3.92 21.16 -32.50
C VAL A 89 -3.88 19.98 -31.52
N VAL A 90 -4.50 18.84 -31.86
CA VAL A 90 -4.46 17.63 -31.03
C VAL A 90 -3.05 17.01 -31.02
N ALA A 91 -2.36 16.94 -32.17
CA ALA A 91 -0.99 16.44 -32.23
C ALA A 91 0.01 17.39 -31.53
N GLY A 92 -0.10 18.71 -31.73
CA GLY A 92 0.72 19.71 -31.06
C GLY A 92 0.51 19.72 -29.54
N GLY A 93 -0.74 19.57 -29.08
CA GLY A 93 -1.08 19.41 -27.66
C GLY A 93 -0.57 18.11 -27.06
N PHE A 94 -0.63 16.99 -27.81
CA PHE A 94 -0.17 15.69 -27.32
C PHE A 94 1.37 15.56 -27.30
N LEU A 95 2.07 16.13 -28.29
CA LEU A 95 3.53 16.22 -28.30
C LEU A 95 4.06 17.24 -27.28
N GLY A 96 3.40 18.39 -27.10
CA GLY A 96 3.73 19.35 -26.06
C GLY A 96 3.52 18.79 -24.64
N PHE A 97 2.43 18.06 -24.41
CA PHE A 97 2.11 17.46 -23.11
C PHE A 97 3.02 16.28 -22.76
N LYS A 98 3.42 15.44 -23.73
CA LYS A 98 4.40 14.35 -23.47
C LYS A 98 5.80 14.88 -23.14
N THR A 99 6.23 15.97 -23.79
CA THR A 99 7.58 16.53 -23.62
C THR A 99 7.68 17.41 -22.35
N LEU A 100 6.59 18.08 -21.94
CA LEU A 100 6.55 18.82 -20.68
C LEU A 100 6.52 17.88 -19.45
N ARG A 101 5.87 16.72 -19.57
CA ARG A 101 5.84 15.69 -18.50
C ARG A 101 7.18 14.97 -18.32
N SER A 102 7.98 14.84 -19.38
CA SER A 102 9.33 14.26 -19.29
C SER A 102 10.35 15.22 -18.70
N HIS A 103 10.25 16.53 -18.94
CA HIS A 103 11.16 17.52 -18.35
C HIS A 103 10.92 17.78 -16.86
N LEU A 104 9.69 17.63 -16.36
CA LEU A 104 9.44 17.64 -14.92
C LEU A 104 9.92 16.36 -14.20
N ARG A 105 10.35 15.34 -14.95
CA ARG A 105 10.94 14.10 -14.41
C ARG A 105 12.48 14.16 -14.37
N SER A 106 13.08 15.24 -14.86
CA SER A 106 14.53 15.48 -14.85
C SER A 106 15.03 16.17 -13.58
N GLN A 107 14.38 15.95 -12.43
CA GLN A 107 15.00 16.37 -11.18
C GLN A 107 16.15 15.40 -10.86
N GLU A 108 17.34 15.87 -11.20
CA GLU A 108 18.65 15.27 -11.01
C GLU A 108 18.80 14.61 -9.62
N PRO A 109 19.14 13.31 -9.53
CA PRO A 109 19.36 12.63 -8.27
C PRO A 109 20.77 12.93 -7.75
N SER A 110 20.99 14.09 -7.12
CA SER A 110 22.20 14.28 -6.26
C SER A 110 22.19 15.53 -5.36
N ALA A 111 21.04 16.09 -5.00
CA ALA A 111 20.96 17.04 -3.89
C ALA A 111 20.27 16.35 -2.72
N ARG A 112 20.88 16.37 -1.52
CA ARG A 112 20.26 15.89 -0.27
C ARG A 112 18.78 16.26 -0.30
N PRO A 113 17.85 15.31 -0.07
CA PRO A 113 16.44 15.64 -0.12
C PRO A 113 16.18 16.80 0.82
N SER A 114 15.62 17.90 0.31
CA SER A 114 15.51 19.19 1.01
C SER A 114 14.69 19.14 2.33
N GLY A 115 14.15 17.98 2.69
CA GLY A 115 13.47 17.68 3.95
C GLY A 115 14.21 16.76 4.92
N TRP A 116 15.34 16.13 4.55
CA TRP A 116 16.09 15.22 5.41
C TRP A 116 17.15 15.97 6.23
N THR A 117 17.11 15.82 7.55
CA THR A 117 18.23 16.16 8.44
C THR A 117 18.12 15.39 9.75
N MET A 118 19.27 15.01 10.29
CA MET A 118 19.36 14.37 11.60
C MET A 118 19.33 15.36 12.78
N ASP A 119 19.47 16.66 12.50
CA ASP A 119 19.32 17.71 13.50
C ASP A 119 17.84 18.10 13.67
N LEU A 120 17.28 17.76 14.83
CA LEU A 120 15.89 18.04 15.21
C LEU A 120 15.69 19.46 15.76
N HIS A 121 16.76 20.20 16.04
CA HIS A 121 16.66 21.53 16.64
C HIS A 121 15.94 22.50 15.71
N GLY A 122 14.93 23.20 16.22
CA GLY A 122 14.11 24.12 15.44
C GLY A 122 13.25 23.49 14.33
N LYS A 123 13.23 22.16 14.17
CA LYS A 123 12.42 21.50 13.14
C LYS A 123 10.93 21.54 13.51
N LEU A 124 10.16 22.28 12.71
CA LEU A 124 8.71 22.30 12.79
C LEU A 124 8.12 21.13 12.01
N PHE A 125 6.97 20.65 12.46
CA PHE A 125 6.19 19.69 11.70
C PHE A 125 5.59 20.37 10.46
N PRO A 126 5.84 19.84 9.24
CA PRO A 126 5.19 20.36 8.05
C PRO A 126 3.67 20.25 8.15
N ASN A 127 2.95 21.34 7.87
CA ASN A 127 1.49 21.35 7.80
C ASN A 127 0.98 20.84 6.44
N ARG A 128 1.43 19.64 6.06
CA ARG A 128 1.06 18.92 4.84
C ARG A 128 0.92 17.44 5.16
N MET A 129 0.28 16.69 4.28
CA MET A 129 0.21 15.23 4.40
C MET A 129 1.63 14.64 4.52
N ALA A 130 1.79 13.65 5.39
CA ALA A 130 3.08 13.00 5.62
C ALA A 130 3.64 12.46 4.31
N SER A 131 4.82 12.95 3.93
CA SER A 131 5.48 12.61 2.66
C SER A 131 6.99 12.74 2.79
N GLY A 132 7.71 12.19 1.81
CA GLY A 132 9.16 12.25 1.77
C GLY A 132 9.71 11.29 0.71
N ALA A 133 10.78 10.58 1.07
CA ALA A 133 11.38 9.57 0.22
C ALA A 133 11.79 8.34 1.04
N ILE A 134 11.59 7.14 0.48
CA ILE A 134 11.99 5.87 1.08
C ILE A 134 12.86 5.15 0.05
N ASN A 135 14.12 4.89 0.41
CA ASN A 135 15.10 4.23 -0.43
C ASN A 135 15.19 4.87 -1.83
N GLY A 136 15.30 6.21 -1.86
CA GLY A 136 15.39 7.03 -3.08
C GLY A 136 14.07 7.23 -3.84
N ARG A 137 12.97 6.60 -3.40
CA ARG A 137 11.67 6.67 -4.07
C ARG A 137 10.73 7.65 -3.38
N PRO A 138 9.99 8.50 -4.12
CA PRO A 138 8.99 9.38 -3.52
C PRO A 138 7.97 8.58 -2.71
N PHE A 139 7.65 9.06 -1.52
CA PHE A 139 6.67 8.46 -0.63
C PHE A 139 5.61 9.50 -0.25
N VAL A 140 4.35 9.09 -0.35
CA VAL A 140 3.21 9.85 0.18
C VAL A 140 2.39 8.91 1.05
N CYS A 141 2.15 9.29 2.29
CA CYS A 141 1.35 8.50 3.21
C CYS A 141 -0.11 8.59 2.80
N GLU A 142 -0.62 7.53 2.17
CA GLU A 142 -2.04 7.39 1.85
C GLU A 142 -2.83 6.77 3.01
N ARG A 143 -2.16 5.95 3.82
CA ARG A 143 -2.79 5.32 4.98
C ARG A 143 -1.82 5.14 6.13
N ALA A 144 -2.29 5.49 7.32
CA ALA A 144 -1.62 5.24 8.58
C ALA A 144 -2.49 4.34 9.46
N VAL A 145 -1.91 3.28 9.99
CA VAL A 145 -2.59 2.34 10.91
C VAL A 145 -1.77 2.23 12.17
N LEU A 146 -2.43 2.35 13.32
CA LEU A 146 -1.83 2.13 14.63
C LEU A 146 -2.51 0.91 15.27
N GLN A 147 -1.75 -0.17 15.40
CA GLN A 147 -2.23 -1.42 15.97
C GLN A 147 -1.34 -1.85 17.13
N GLY A 148 -1.87 -1.79 18.35
CA GLY A 148 -1.04 -1.86 19.55
C GLY A 148 0.01 -0.73 19.54
N GLY A 149 1.29 -1.09 19.66
CA GLY A 149 2.43 -0.17 19.53
C GLY A 149 2.98 -0.02 18.11
N LEU A 150 2.46 -0.74 17.11
CA LEU A 150 2.97 -0.68 15.73
C LEU A 150 2.26 0.40 14.93
N LEU A 151 2.96 1.51 14.66
CA LEU A 151 2.52 2.54 13.73
C LEU A 151 3.04 2.20 12.33
N THR A 152 2.16 1.99 11.36
CA THR A 152 2.55 1.75 9.95
C THR A 152 1.99 2.85 9.06
N LEU A 153 2.88 3.57 8.39
CA LEU A 153 2.57 4.50 7.31
C LEU A 153 2.87 3.80 5.99
N ARG A 154 1.92 3.80 5.06
CA ARG A 154 2.09 3.14 3.76
C ARG A 154 1.54 3.96 2.60
N GLU A 155 2.11 3.70 1.45
CA GLU A 155 1.61 4.11 0.14
C GLU A 155 0.86 2.94 -0.49
N GLY A 156 -0.20 3.24 -1.24
CA GLY A 156 -0.90 2.30 -2.09
C GLY A 156 -2.14 1.66 -1.47
N GLN A 157 -2.90 1.00 -2.35
CA GLN A 157 -4.10 0.25 -1.99
C GLN A 157 -3.79 -1.01 -1.17
N ILE A 158 -4.79 -1.44 -0.40
CA ILE A 158 -4.75 -2.65 0.41
C ILE A 158 -4.33 -3.85 -0.46
N GLY A 159 -3.34 -4.62 -0.01
CA GLY A 159 -2.95 -5.89 -0.65
C GLY A 159 -1.91 -5.77 -1.76
N ILE A 160 -1.47 -4.56 -2.13
CA ILE A 160 -0.34 -4.36 -3.04
C ILE A 160 0.89 -3.98 -2.22
N PRO A 161 2.03 -4.67 -2.36
CA PRO A 161 3.25 -4.29 -1.67
C PRO A 161 3.82 -2.98 -2.26
N GLY A 162 3.56 -1.89 -1.56
CA GLY A 162 4.12 -0.56 -1.82
C GLY A 162 5.26 -0.19 -0.86
N LEU A 163 5.56 1.10 -0.80
CA LEU A 163 6.47 1.67 0.20
C LEU A 163 5.78 1.75 1.57
N ALA A 164 6.48 1.33 2.62
CA ALA A 164 5.99 1.45 3.98
C ALA A 164 7.09 1.74 5.01
N VAL A 165 6.70 2.48 6.05
CA VAL A 165 7.49 2.69 7.26
C VAL A 165 6.67 2.17 8.44
N THR A 166 7.25 1.27 9.21
CA THR A 166 6.68 0.78 10.46
C THR A 166 7.56 1.21 11.63
N ILE A 167 6.94 1.79 12.65
CA ILE A 167 7.61 2.23 13.87
C ILE A 167 7.02 1.40 15.03
N ALA A 168 7.86 0.62 15.68
CA ALA A 168 7.50 -0.21 16.82
C ALA A 168 7.64 0.61 18.11
N LEU A 169 6.56 1.32 18.47
CA LEU A 169 6.46 2.11 19.70
C LEU A 169 6.21 1.18 20.90
N PHE A 170 6.74 1.55 22.06
CA PHE A 170 6.60 0.80 23.30
C PHE A 170 5.22 1.03 23.96
N ALA A 171 4.16 0.57 23.31
CA ALA A 171 2.79 0.62 23.83
C ALA A 171 2.05 -0.70 23.57
N ARG A 172 1.16 -1.09 24.49
CA ARG A 172 0.34 -2.31 24.32
C ARG A 172 -0.93 -2.01 23.52
N GLN A 173 -1.48 -0.83 23.73
CA GLN A 173 -2.71 -0.37 23.09
C GLN A 173 -2.49 0.97 22.40
N PRO A 174 -3.18 1.23 21.27
CA PRO A 174 -3.03 2.50 20.56
C PRO A 174 -3.46 3.71 21.40
N GLU A 175 -4.43 3.54 22.31
CA GLU A 175 -4.97 4.62 23.14
C GLU A 175 -3.92 5.18 24.13
N GLU A 176 -2.97 4.35 24.57
CA GLU A 176 -1.86 4.76 25.45
C GLU A 176 -0.94 5.79 24.78
N LEU A 177 -0.98 5.89 23.45
CA LEU A 177 -0.19 6.84 22.67
C LEU A 177 -0.90 8.20 22.51
N GLY A 178 -2.18 8.30 22.88
CA GLY A 178 -2.96 9.53 22.77
C GLY A 178 -2.32 10.70 23.52
N GLY A 179 -2.06 11.80 22.81
CA GLY A 179 -1.41 12.99 23.37
C GLY A 179 0.09 12.87 23.65
N ARG A 180 0.70 11.69 23.41
CA ARG A 180 2.13 11.49 23.67
C ARG A 180 2.98 12.10 22.56
N SER A 181 4.17 12.53 22.96
CA SER A 181 5.22 13.01 22.06
C SER A 181 6.47 12.16 22.24
N PHE A 182 7.13 11.86 21.13
CA PHE A 182 8.39 11.15 21.04
C PHE A 182 9.40 12.07 20.38
N HIS A 183 10.56 12.21 21.01
CA HIS A 183 11.71 12.94 20.49
C HIS A 183 12.89 11.99 20.62
N ILE A 184 13.42 11.54 19.48
CA ILE A 184 14.51 10.57 19.38
C ILE A 184 15.66 11.24 18.66
N ALA A 185 16.78 11.44 19.36
CA ALA A 185 18.03 11.90 18.78
C ALA A 185 18.88 10.72 18.30
N THR A 186 19.88 10.99 17.45
CA THR A 186 20.72 9.95 16.84
C THR A 186 21.54 9.15 17.85
N ASN A 187 21.79 9.69 19.04
CA ASN A 187 22.54 9.07 20.13
C ASN A 187 21.66 8.44 21.22
N ASP A 188 20.33 8.46 21.07
CA ASP A 188 19.43 7.90 22.07
C ASP A 188 19.52 6.37 22.12
N THR A 189 19.69 5.84 23.33
CA THR A 189 19.65 4.40 23.60
C THR A 189 18.21 3.95 23.86
N GLY A 190 17.80 2.82 23.28
CA GLY A 190 16.43 2.29 23.46
C GLY A 190 15.39 2.99 22.58
N ALA A 191 15.80 3.53 21.44
CA ALA A 191 14.89 4.08 20.45
C ALA A 191 13.91 3.00 19.90
N PRO A 192 12.68 3.38 19.51
CA PRO A 192 11.77 2.50 18.78
C PRO A 192 12.45 1.88 17.55
N HIS A 193 12.14 0.63 17.22
CA HIS A 193 12.61 0.09 15.94
C HIS A 193 11.84 0.72 14.78
N VAL A 194 12.57 1.18 13.78
CA VAL A 194 12.00 1.65 12.51
C VAL A 194 12.30 0.62 11.43
N VAL A 195 11.27 0.17 10.74
CA VAL A 195 11.35 -0.82 9.67
C VAL A 195 10.87 -0.17 8.39
N LEU A 196 11.78 -0.07 7.41
CA LEU A 196 11.44 0.28 6.04
C LEU A 196 11.09 -0.99 5.27
N ARG A 197 10.07 -0.89 4.42
CA ARG A 197 9.71 -1.93 3.46
C ARG A 197 9.49 -1.33 2.09
N TRP A 198 10.06 -1.95 1.07
CA TRP A 198 9.88 -1.56 -0.32
C TRP A 198 9.98 -2.76 -1.26
N THR A 199 9.51 -2.60 -2.48
CA THR A 199 9.68 -3.58 -3.56
C THR A 199 10.87 -3.16 -4.42
N ASN A 200 11.88 -3.99 -4.61
CA ASN A 200 12.99 -3.66 -5.52
C ASN A 200 12.58 -3.80 -7.00
N ASP A 201 13.49 -3.48 -7.92
CA ASP A 201 13.20 -3.52 -9.37
C ASP A 201 12.99 -4.94 -9.92
N GLN A 202 13.38 -5.96 -9.15
CA GLN A 202 13.13 -7.38 -9.45
C GLN A 202 11.77 -7.86 -8.91
N GLY A 203 10.98 -6.98 -8.29
CA GLY A 203 9.68 -7.34 -7.70
C GLY A 203 9.77 -8.00 -6.32
N HIS A 204 10.97 -8.15 -5.76
CA HIS A 204 11.18 -8.75 -4.45
C HIS A 204 10.91 -7.74 -3.32
N GLN A 205 10.29 -8.23 -2.24
CA GLN A 205 10.11 -7.47 -1.02
C GLN A 205 11.42 -7.36 -0.26
N MET A 206 11.81 -6.12 0.03
CA MET A 206 12.98 -5.77 0.81
C MET A 206 12.55 -5.09 2.10
N THR A 207 13.32 -5.36 3.16
CA THR A 207 13.11 -4.80 4.48
C THR A 207 14.44 -4.33 5.05
N ARG A 208 14.45 -3.17 5.71
CA ARG A 208 15.60 -2.68 6.47
C ARG A 208 15.15 -2.17 7.83
N THR A 209 15.86 -2.59 8.88
CA THR A 209 15.52 -2.24 10.27
C THR A 209 16.59 -1.33 10.86
N PHE A 210 16.16 -0.27 11.54
CA PHE A 210 16.99 0.67 12.29
C PHE A 210 16.59 0.59 13.76
N ALA A 211 17.53 0.23 14.63
CA ALA A 211 17.31 0.16 16.08
C ALA A 211 17.69 1.46 16.82
N GLY A 212 18.28 2.43 16.10
CA GLY A 212 18.81 3.68 16.62
C GLY A 212 19.61 4.40 15.54
N GLY A 213 20.33 5.48 15.89
CA GLY A 213 21.14 6.24 14.93
C GLY A 213 20.32 7.12 13.98
N TYR A 214 19.01 7.21 14.19
CA TYR A 214 18.08 8.00 13.39
C TYR A 214 17.53 9.16 14.22
N ALA A 215 16.96 10.15 13.53
CA ALA A 215 16.30 11.29 14.18
C ALA A 215 14.79 11.21 13.96
N MET A 216 14.00 11.33 15.03
CA MET A 216 12.55 11.32 14.95
C MET A 216 11.88 12.29 15.92
N LYS A 217 10.91 13.05 15.41
CA LYS A 217 9.84 13.68 16.21
C LYS A 217 8.52 13.05 15.80
N LEU A 218 7.75 12.59 16.76
CA LEU A 218 6.42 12.04 16.52
C LEU A 218 5.49 12.56 17.62
N GLN A 219 4.38 13.17 17.24
CA GLN A 219 3.41 13.71 18.18
C GLN A 219 2.03 13.19 17.83
N PHE A 220 1.38 12.54 18.78
CA PHE A 220 -0.01 12.13 18.68
C PHE A 220 -0.92 13.16 19.33
N GLY A 221 -2.06 13.42 18.70
CA GLY A 221 -3.19 14.10 19.30
C GLY A 221 -4.02 13.15 20.17
N LYS A 222 -5.18 13.61 20.62
CA LYS A 222 -6.13 12.77 21.35
C LYS A 222 -6.81 11.77 20.40
N PRO A 223 -7.14 10.55 20.85
CA PRO A 223 -7.98 9.63 20.08
C PRO A 223 -9.32 10.30 19.73
N THR A 224 -9.79 10.09 18.50
CA THR A 224 -11.10 10.51 17.99
C THR A 224 -11.84 9.29 17.43
N PRO A 225 -13.17 9.38 17.18
CA PRO A 225 -13.92 8.30 16.54
C PRO A 225 -13.39 7.91 15.16
N THR A 226 -12.70 8.81 14.46
CA THR A 226 -12.17 8.60 13.11
C THR A 226 -10.70 8.17 13.08
N GLY A 227 -10.05 8.07 14.23
CA GLY A 227 -8.64 7.69 14.33
C GLY A 227 -7.88 8.53 15.37
N MET A 228 -6.60 8.75 15.14
CA MET A 228 -5.75 9.56 15.98
C MET A 228 -4.89 10.48 15.11
N PRO A 229 -5.14 11.81 15.13
CA PRO A 229 -4.33 12.75 14.36
C PRO A 229 -2.91 12.75 14.92
N ALA A 230 -1.91 12.78 14.03
CA ALA A 230 -0.52 12.76 14.42
C ALA A 230 0.36 13.54 13.43
N LYS A 231 1.54 13.94 13.91
CA LYS A 231 2.57 14.62 13.13
C LYS A 231 3.89 13.88 13.29
N ILE A 232 4.62 13.73 12.20
CA ILE A 232 5.89 13.03 12.18
C ILE A 232 6.95 13.87 11.45
N TYR A 233 8.18 13.73 11.91
CA TYR A 233 9.40 14.06 11.22
C TYR A 233 10.39 12.94 11.53
N LEU A 234 10.71 12.11 10.55
CA LEU A 234 11.58 10.94 10.69
C LEU A 234 12.66 11.03 9.60
N CYS A 235 13.93 10.89 9.98
CA CYS A 235 15.07 10.85 9.06
C CYS A 235 15.95 9.65 9.43
N LEU A 236 16.30 8.84 8.43
CA LEU A 236 17.03 7.58 8.60
C LEU A 236 18.46 7.69 8.04
N PRO A 237 19.44 6.98 8.63
CA PRO A 237 20.85 7.09 8.29
C PRO A 237 21.26 6.15 7.12
N ASP A 238 20.33 5.81 6.23
CA ASP A 238 20.64 5.08 5.01
C ASP A 238 21.29 5.97 3.95
N GLU A 239 21.96 5.35 2.99
CA GLU A 239 22.67 6.02 1.90
C GLU A 239 21.75 6.93 1.08
N GLU A 240 20.50 6.50 0.91
CA GLU A 240 19.46 7.24 0.19
C GLU A 240 18.78 8.33 1.03
N HIS A 241 19.17 8.48 2.30
CA HIS A 241 18.64 9.48 3.22
C HIS A 241 17.11 9.44 3.28
N SER A 242 16.55 8.28 3.60
CA SER A 242 15.10 8.09 3.71
C SER A 242 14.51 8.99 4.79
N PHE A 243 13.39 9.64 4.48
CA PHE A 243 12.67 10.49 5.43
C PHE A 243 11.16 10.48 5.19
N VAL A 244 10.41 10.74 6.26
CA VAL A 244 8.97 11.00 6.21
C VAL A 244 8.65 12.17 7.14
N ALA A 245 8.00 13.20 6.62
CA ALA A 245 7.61 14.36 7.40
C ALA A 245 6.23 14.90 7.01
N GLY A 246 5.44 15.28 8.01
CA GLY A 246 4.13 15.90 7.83
C GLY A 246 3.11 15.39 8.84
N SER A 247 1.84 15.50 8.48
CA SER A 247 0.69 15.16 9.32
C SER A 247 -0.12 14.03 8.69
N PHE A 248 -0.74 13.20 9.53
CA PHE A 248 -1.62 12.10 9.11
C PHE A 248 -2.66 11.80 10.19
N ASN A 249 -3.67 11.00 9.86
CA ASN A 249 -4.62 10.47 10.83
C ASN A 249 -4.46 8.95 10.89
N ALA A 250 -4.04 8.43 12.05
CA ALA A 250 -3.81 7.01 12.25
C ALA A 250 -5.13 6.29 12.55
N GLU A 251 -5.48 5.30 11.76
CA GLU A 251 -6.60 4.42 12.06
C GLU A 251 -6.23 3.53 13.25
N LEU A 252 -7.04 3.57 14.32
CA LEU A 252 -6.81 2.76 15.50
C LEU A 252 -7.37 1.35 15.28
N ARG A 253 -6.50 0.35 15.40
CA ARG A 253 -6.88 -1.07 15.33
C ARG A 253 -6.52 -1.79 16.62
N ARG A 254 -7.46 -2.57 17.12
CA ARG A 254 -7.20 -3.47 18.26
C ARG A 254 -6.49 -4.72 17.77
N VAL A 255 -5.48 -5.16 18.51
CA VAL A 255 -4.89 -6.48 18.32
C VAL A 255 -5.94 -7.51 18.73
N SER A 256 -6.45 -8.30 17.80
CA SER A 256 -7.36 -9.40 18.11
C SER A 256 -6.66 -10.39 19.04
N ALA A 257 -7.33 -10.82 20.12
CA ALA A 257 -6.77 -11.82 21.02
C ALA A 257 -6.42 -13.11 20.24
N PRO A 258 -5.29 -13.78 20.53
CA PRO A 258 -5.00 -15.08 19.95
C PRO A 258 -6.17 -16.03 20.22
N ARG A 259 -6.64 -16.73 19.19
CA ARG A 259 -7.68 -17.75 19.37
C ARG A 259 -7.16 -18.77 20.40
N PRO A 260 -7.91 -19.06 21.49
CA PRO A 260 -7.46 -20.04 22.47
C PRO A 260 -7.18 -21.36 21.77
N ARG A 261 -6.00 -21.95 22.02
CA ARG A 261 -5.66 -23.28 21.52
C ARG A 261 -6.69 -24.25 22.09
N SER A 262 -7.38 -24.99 21.22
CA SER A 262 -8.25 -26.06 21.66
C SER A 262 -7.43 -27.06 22.48
N PRO A 263 -7.91 -27.52 23.65
CA PRO A 263 -7.21 -28.56 24.40
C PRO A 263 -7.09 -29.80 23.51
N ASP A 264 -5.87 -30.31 23.37
CA ASP A 264 -5.60 -31.53 22.63
C ASP A 264 -6.47 -32.66 23.19
N ARG A 265 -7.45 -33.10 22.39
CA ARG A 265 -8.24 -34.28 22.68
C ARG A 265 -7.44 -35.50 22.24
N ASN A 266 -6.55 -35.95 23.11
CA ASN A 266 -6.07 -37.34 23.12
C ASN A 266 -6.04 -37.83 24.57
N SER A 267 -7.17 -38.42 24.97
CA SER A 267 -7.29 -39.40 26.03
C SER A 267 -7.69 -40.71 25.37
#